data_AF-A0A520B735-F1
#
_entry.id   AF-A0A520B735-F1
#
_cell.length_a   1.000
_cell.length_b   1.000
_cell.length_c   1.000
_cell.angle_alpha   90.00
_cell.angle_beta   90.00
_cell.angle_gamma   90.00
#
_symmetry.space_group_name_H-M   'P 1'
#
loop_
_entity.id
_entity.type
_entity.pdbx_description
1 polymer ?
#
loop_
_entity_poly.entity_id
_entity_poly.type
_entity_poly.pdbx_seq_one_letter_code
_entity_poly.pdbx_strand_id
1 'polypeptide(L)'
;MKNYLLILIFLTATPAFAQIENNMKKNTSGMYGQGSQGGIYVYDDGTFALFGYATLVMGKYTLTDNHINFIPDIPKQAFTVLGRKNPNIKKGVKFTFTRAF
;
A
#
# COMPACT_ATOMS: atom_id res chain seq x y z
N MET A 1 -21.63 40.29 -4.29
CA MET A 1 -21.00 39.90 -3.00
C MET A 1 -21.44 38.53 -2.49
N LYS A 2 -22.73 38.18 -2.55
CA LYS A 2 -23.28 36.89 -2.09
C LYS A 2 -22.67 35.63 -2.76
N ASN A 3 -22.27 35.72 -4.03
CA ASN A 3 -21.75 34.56 -4.78
C ASN A 3 -20.28 34.22 -4.46
N TYR A 4 -19.50 35.18 -3.92
CA TYR A 4 -18.12 34.93 -3.50
C TYR A 4 -18.06 34.25 -2.13
N LEU A 5 -19.09 34.44 -1.30
CA LEU A 5 -19.22 33.80 0.02
C LEU A 5 -19.37 32.28 -0.11
N LEU A 6 -20.11 31.80 -1.12
CA LEU A 6 -20.33 30.38 -1.40
C LEU A 6 -19.06 29.66 -1.86
N ILE A 7 -18.22 30.34 -2.65
CA ILE A 7 -16.92 29.81 -3.11
C ILE A 7 -15.97 29.63 -1.92
N LEU A 8 -15.97 30.58 -0.98
CA LEU A 8 -15.13 30.53 0.21
C LEU A 8 -15.50 29.37 1.15
N ILE A 9 -16.80 29.08 1.30
CA ILE A 9 -17.31 27.95 2.10
C ILE A 9 -16.95 26.60 1.44
N PHE A 10 -16.98 26.53 0.11
CA PHE A 10 -16.58 25.32 -0.63
C PHE A 10 -15.08 25.02 -0.54
N LEU A 11 -14.24 26.07 -0.46
CA LEU A 11 -12.79 25.95 -0.27
C LEU A 11 -12.41 25.49 1.15
N THR A 12 -13.22 25.78 2.17
CA THR A 12 -12.98 25.31 3.55
C THR A 12 -13.48 23.90 3.81
N ALA A 13 -14.29 23.32 2.90
CA ALA A 13 -14.85 21.98 3.06
C ALA A 13 -13.96 20.87 2.48
N THR A 14 -12.81 21.19 1.86
CA THR A 14 -11.86 20.16 1.46
C THR A 14 -11.27 19.51 2.70
N PRO A 15 -11.30 18.17 2.79
CA PRO A 15 -11.15 17.48 4.04
C PRO A 15 -9.79 17.73 4.70
N ALA A 16 -9.83 17.99 6.01
CA ALA A 16 -8.73 17.84 6.96
C ALA A 16 -8.22 16.38 7.08
N PHE A 17 -8.39 15.55 6.05
CA PHE A 17 -7.88 14.17 5.98
C PHE A 17 -6.44 14.09 5.43
N ALA A 18 -5.80 15.22 5.13
CA ALA A 18 -4.45 15.24 4.57
C ALA A 18 -3.32 15.21 5.62
N GLN A 19 -3.62 15.37 6.91
CA GLN A 19 -2.62 15.32 7.98
C GLN A 19 -2.92 14.15 8.90
N ILE A 20 -2.51 12.96 8.47
CA ILE A 20 -2.23 11.89 9.42
C ILE A 20 -1.03 12.39 10.23
N GLU A 21 -1.28 12.78 11.47
CA GLU A 21 -0.25 13.25 12.39
C GLU A 21 0.78 12.14 12.59
N ASN A 22 1.90 12.25 11.88
CA ASN A 22 3.00 11.29 11.97
C ASN A 22 3.75 11.58 13.27
N ASN A 23 3.28 10.96 14.36
CA ASN A 23 3.67 11.23 15.75
C ASN A 23 5.11 10.85 16.13
N MET A 24 6.04 10.73 15.17
CA MET A 24 7.44 10.40 15.47
C MET A 24 8.41 11.57 15.31
N LYS A 25 9.28 11.70 16.32
CA LYS A 25 10.45 12.59 16.34
C LYS A 25 11.48 12.29 15.25
N LYS A 26 11.40 11.13 14.58
CA LYS A 26 12.38 10.66 13.58
C LYS A 26 11.65 10.09 12.37
N ASN A 27 12.12 10.46 11.18
CA ASN A 27 11.58 9.93 9.95
C ASN A 27 11.79 8.40 9.89
N THR A 28 10.69 7.66 9.72
CA THR A 28 10.67 6.19 9.56
C THR A 28 10.33 5.75 8.15
N SER A 29 10.03 6.69 7.25
CA SER A 29 9.88 6.30 5.86
C SER A 29 11.23 5.90 5.28
N GLY A 30 11.17 4.92 4.38
CA GLY A 30 12.36 4.36 3.77
C GLY A 30 12.20 2.91 3.39
N MET A 31 13.29 2.37 2.86
CA MET A 31 13.42 0.97 2.50
C MET A 31 14.28 0.26 3.55
N TYR A 32 13.73 -0.81 4.12
CA TYR A 32 14.41 -1.67 5.08
C TYR A 32 14.52 -3.07 4.46
N GLY A 33 15.70 -3.40 3.93
CA GLY A 33 15.95 -4.65 3.22
C GLY A 33 16.97 -5.53 3.90
N GLN A 34 16.87 -6.83 3.62
CA GLN A 34 17.92 -7.80 3.91
C GLN A 34 18.33 -8.48 2.60
N GLY A 35 19.46 -8.02 2.03
CA GLY A 35 19.93 -8.49 0.73
C GLY A 35 19.04 -8.03 -0.44
N SER A 36 19.12 -8.73 -1.57
CA SER A 36 18.42 -8.37 -2.81
C SER A 36 17.04 -9.01 -2.99
N GLN A 37 16.64 -9.89 -2.08
CA GLN A 37 15.48 -10.77 -2.27
C GLN A 37 14.24 -10.40 -1.45
N GLY A 38 14.34 -9.42 -0.54
CA GLY A 38 13.21 -8.98 0.25
C GLY A 38 13.47 -7.75 1.10
N GLY A 39 12.38 -7.15 1.55
CA GLY A 39 12.40 -5.97 2.39
C GLY A 39 11.01 -5.39 2.60
N ILE A 40 10.97 -4.26 3.28
CA ILE A 40 9.76 -3.49 3.52
C ILE A 40 9.99 -2.04 3.16
N TYR A 41 9.07 -1.46 2.38
CA TYR A 41 8.94 -0.03 2.22
C TYR A 41 7.95 0.49 3.25
N VAL A 42 8.33 1.54 3.97
CA VAL A 42 7.47 2.32 4.86
C VAL A 42 7.31 3.70 4.23
N TYR A 43 6.07 4.12 4.03
CA TYR A 43 5.74 5.38 3.34
C TYR A 43 5.22 6.43 4.34
N ASP A 44 5.45 7.71 4.05
CA ASP A 44 5.01 8.81 4.94
C ASP A 44 3.48 8.92 5.10
N ASP A 45 2.71 8.29 4.20
CA ASP A 45 1.25 8.30 4.19
C ASP A 45 0.61 7.25 5.14
N GLY A 46 1.42 6.54 5.92
CA GLY A 46 0.95 5.50 6.84
C GLY A 46 0.73 4.14 6.17
N THR A 47 1.20 3.93 4.94
CA THR A 47 1.15 2.64 4.24
C THR A 47 2.51 1.93 4.21
N PHE A 48 2.48 0.63 3.92
CA PHE A 48 3.71 -0.16 3.73
C PHE A 48 3.57 -1.17 2.58
N ALA A 49 4.72 -1.58 2.04
CA ALA A 49 4.82 -2.70 1.11
C ALA A 49 5.93 -3.65 1.56
N LEU A 50 5.56 -4.82 2.07
CA LEU A 50 6.45 -5.92 2.39
C LEU A 50 6.58 -6.82 1.16
N PHE A 51 7.81 -7.09 0.74
CA PHE A 51 8.08 -7.91 -0.44
C PHE A 51 9.15 -8.95 -0.16
N GLY A 52 9.03 -10.07 -0.85
CA GLY A 52 9.97 -11.18 -0.83
C GLY A 52 9.88 -11.97 -2.12
N TYR A 53 10.56 -13.11 -2.18
CA TYR A 53 10.42 -14.03 -3.32
C TYR A 53 8.93 -14.35 -3.56
N ALA A 54 8.44 -13.99 -4.76
CA ALA A 54 7.07 -14.18 -5.22
C ALA A 54 5.96 -13.65 -4.26
N THR A 55 6.29 -12.74 -3.35
CA THR A 55 5.38 -12.28 -2.30
C THR A 55 5.33 -10.76 -2.26
N LEU A 56 4.12 -10.20 -2.21
CA LEU A 56 3.87 -8.78 -2.00
C LEU A 56 2.68 -8.63 -1.05
N VAL A 57 2.92 -8.05 0.12
CA VAL A 57 1.92 -7.75 1.14
C VAL A 57 1.89 -6.24 1.32
N MET A 58 0.71 -5.65 1.13
CA MET A 58 0.47 -4.23 1.35
C MET A 58 -0.36 -4.06 2.62
N GLY A 59 -0.37 -2.84 3.16
CA GLY A 59 -1.26 -2.51 4.26
C GLY A 59 -0.98 -1.14 4.83
N LYS A 60 -1.48 -0.93 6.05
CA LYS A 60 -1.27 0.29 6.82
C LYS A 60 -0.41 0.01 8.02
N TYR A 61 0.18 1.03 8.60
CA TYR A 61 0.86 0.91 9.88
C TYR A 61 0.46 2.03 10.83
N THR A 62 0.62 1.77 12.11
CA THR A 62 0.51 2.78 13.17
C THR A 62 1.80 2.86 13.95
N LEU A 63 2.06 4.02 14.55
CA LEU A 63 3.23 4.28 15.38
C LEU A 63 2.76 4.58 16.79
N THR A 64 3.16 3.76 17.75
CA THR A 64 2.79 3.91 19.16
C THR A 64 3.96 3.51 20.03
N ASP A 65 4.35 4.35 20.99
CA ASP A 65 5.39 4.04 21.98
C ASP A 65 6.73 3.55 21.39
N ASN A 66 7.23 4.19 20.32
CA ASN A 66 8.42 3.78 19.55
C ASN A 66 8.31 2.40 18.87
N HIS A 67 7.11 1.84 18.75
CA HIS A 67 6.83 0.63 18.00
C HIS A 67 6.09 0.96 16.71
N ILE A 68 6.38 0.18 15.67
CA ILE A 68 5.61 0.15 14.44
C ILE A 68 4.70 -1.07 14.47
N ASN A 69 3.42 -0.85 14.23
CA ASN A 69 2.41 -1.90 14.20
C ASN A 69 1.89 -2.03 12.77
N PHE A 70 2.20 -3.14 12.09
CA PHE A 70 1.80 -3.39 10.70
C PHE A 70 0.45 -4.09 10.64
N ILE A 71 -0.48 -3.52 9.89
CA ILE A 71 -1.83 -4.01 9.69
C ILE A 71 -1.96 -4.35 8.19
N PRO A 72 -1.68 -5.60 7.79
CA PRO A 72 -1.73 -6.00 6.39
C PRO A 72 -3.16 -5.93 5.86
N ASP A 73 -3.30 -5.52 4.61
CA ASP A 73 -4.56 -5.59 3.91
C ASP A 73 -4.97 -7.07 3.77
N ILE A 74 -6.21 -7.37 4.13
CA ILE A 74 -6.78 -8.69 3.91
C ILE A 74 -7.03 -8.83 2.40
N PRO A 75 -6.32 -9.75 1.71
CA PRO A 75 -6.48 -9.88 0.28
C PRO A 75 -7.91 -10.36 -0.02
N LYS A 76 -8.58 -9.71 -0.97
CA LYS A 76 -9.95 -10.09 -1.40
C LYS A 76 -10.03 -11.48 -2.01
N GLN A 77 -8.89 -12.04 -2.42
CA GLN A 77 -8.74 -13.32 -3.08
C GLN A 77 -7.45 -14.00 -2.62
N ALA A 78 -7.41 -15.34 -2.60
CA ALA A 78 -6.28 -16.11 -2.07
C ALA A 78 -4.95 -15.83 -2.78
N PHE A 79 -4.98 -15.54 -4.08
CA PHE A 79 -3.81 -15.14 -4.86
C PHE A 79 -4.23 -14.34 -6.09
N THR A 80 -3.29 -13.55 -6.61
CA THR A 80 -3.41 -12.83 -7.88
C THR A 80 -2.32 -13.33 -8.82
N VAL A 81 -2.69 -13.75 -10.03
CA VAL A 81 -1.71 -14.11 -11.06
C VAL A 81 -1.44 -12.88 -11.91
N LEU A 82 -0.22 -12.36 -11.79
CA LEU A 82 0.26 -11.26 -12.64
C LEU A 82 1.07 -11.84 -13.79
N GLY A 83 0.76 -11.42 -15.02
CA GLY A 83 1.45 -11.84 -16.23
C GLY A 83 1.82 -10.64 -17.11
N ARG A 84 2.83 -10.80 -17.96
CA ARG A 84 3.15 -9.84 -19.03
C ARG A 84 2.44 -10.24 -20.31
N LYS A 85 2.11 -9.26 -21.17
CA LYS A 85 1.56 -9.51 -22.51
C LYS A 85 2.53 -10.41 -23.28
N ASN A 86 2.05 -11.56 -23.76
CA ASN A 86 2.79 -12.47 -24.63
C ASN A 86 2.08 -12.59 -25.98
N PRO A 87 2.63 -12.01 -27.07
CA PRO A 87 2.02 -12.06 -28.40
C PRO A 87 1.84 -13.48 -28.98
N ASN A 88 2.58 -14.46 -28.47
CA ASN A 88 2.54 -15.84 -28.95
C ASN A 88 1.36 -16.64 -28.41
N ILE A 89 0.65 -16.15 -27.38
CA ILE A 89 -0.53 -16.81 -26.81
C ILE A 89 -1.77 -16.41 -27.62
N LYS A 90 -2.27 -17.33 -28.47
CA LYS A 90 -3.36 -17.04 -29.43
C LYS A 90 -4.78 -17.30 -28.92
N LYS A 91 -4.96 -18.17 -27.92
CA LYS A 91 -6.30 -18.63 -27.45
C LYS A 91 -6.47 -18.59 -25.93
N GLY A 92 -5.60 -17.87 -25.22
CA GLY A 92 -5.58 -17.79 -23.76
C GLY A 92 -4.64 -18.79 -23.08
N VAL A 93 -4.61 -18.75 -21.74
CA VAL A 93 -3.75 -19.58 -20.88
C VAL A 93 -4.63 -20.36 -19.92
N LYS A 94 -4.30 -21.63 -19.66
CA LYS A 94 -4.91 -22.43 -18.60
C LYS A 94 -3.89 -22.61 -17.48
N PHE A 95 -4.31 -22.30 -16.27
CA PHE A 95 -3.51 -22.55 -15.07
C PHE A 95 -4.15 -23.69 -14.30
N THR A 96 -3.37 -24.69 -13.96
CA THR A 96 -3.77 -25.75 -13.03
C THR A 96 -3.02 -25.53 -11.74
N PHE A 97 -3.75 -25.34 -10.65
CA PHE A 97 -3.19 -25.29 -9.31
C PHE A 97 -3.38 -26.67 -8.68
N THR A 98 -2.29 -27.34 -8.33
CA THR A 98 -2.35 -28.55 -7.52
C THR A 98 -1.98 -28.20 -6.09
N ARG A 99 -2.77 -28.68 -5.13
CA ARG A 99 -2.45 -28.58 -3.72
C ARG A 99 -1.53 -29.75 -3.37
N ALA A 100 -0.26 -29.48 -3.08
CA ALA A 100 0.63 -30.46 -2.49
C ALA A 100 0.64 -30.26 -0.96
N PHE A 101 -0.35 -30.84 -0.29
CA PHE A 101 -0.29 -31.12 1.15
C PHE A 101 -0.90 -32.50 1.37
#